data_AF-A0AAC8TFU2-F1
#
_entry.id   AF-A0AAC8TFU2-F1
#
_cell.length_a   1.000
_cell.length_b   1.000
_cell.length_c   1.000
_cell.angle_alpha   90.00
_cell.angle_beta   90.00
_cell.angle_gamma   90.00
#
_symmetry.space_group_name_H-M   'P 1'
#
loop_
_entity.id
_entity.type
_entity.pdbx_description
1 polymer ?
#
loop_
_entity_poly.entity_id
_entity_poly.type
_entity_poly.pdbx_seq_one_letter_code
_entity_poly.pdbx_strand_id
1 'polypeptide(L)'
;MHSKVRSTFMTMMLGVSLAGGAALAEPSQQPATESLRVSTGALEWTEALGTGQGTGELVRTQEGLVFEPYNVMRRREGLRTLTGLYTFPARRLEQPVDTVRPLIQARRSFGTSVEVDVRVRSANGGWSEWSISSAGEAVRLPWAGTEVQVRLALVADEHGRGPLVQEVKLEGTLEGGTPQQLATLATPLTYRVYGTREGLVGGTTANGHIIKSYDRFVALPSRRALASNGGSEYQVKVCSTRTSRCATTSVWDVGPWNTKDDYWNPSSIREMWKDLPQGKPEAQAAYQDGYNGGLDQFGRRPANPAGIDIADGTFWTDLGLSDNDWMTVTYLWTTGGSPPTVGLVVDSNNANNDSTKGYVQVSSNWAVGANTGFYGNNYYTATTAAVSDPFVFHFYLAAAGTRTIDAWWVAASNRSTTAPFVIIDANGNNLGTVNVNQQLNGSQWNTLGTWSFPAGWNKVQLSRWTTSGFYVVADAIQVR
;
A
#
# COMPACT_ATOMS: atom_id res chain seq x y z
N MET A 1 55.62 45.75 24.23
CA MET A 1 55.70 45.57 22.76
C MET A 1 54.44 46.14 22.11
N HIS A 2 54.50 46.56 20.84
CA HIS A 2 53.64 47.61 20.28
C HIS A 2 52.21 47.21 19.85
N SER A 3 51.35 48.23 19.84
CA SER A 3 49.95 48.25 19.37
C SER A 3 49.76 48.66 17.91
N LYS A 4 48.63 48.26 17.30
CA LYS A 4 47.92 48.93 16.17
C LYS A 4 46.40 48.77 16.41
N VAL A 5 45.49 49.76 16.38
CA VAL A 5 45.47 51.18 15.94
C VAL A 5 45.44 51.31 14.40
N ARG A 6 44.47 51.97 13.73
CA ARG A 6 43.51 53.05 14.11
C ARG A 6 42.19 53.01 13.31
N SER A 7 41.19 53.77 13.76
CA SER A 7 40.00 54.20 12.99
C SER A 7 40.14 55.67 12.51
N THR A 8 39.45 56.04 11.42
CA THR A 8 39.51 57.34 10.72
C THR A 8 38.23 57.48 9.85
N PHE A 9 37.56 58.63 9.64
CA PHE A 9 37.27 59.82 10.47
C PHE A 9 36.03 60.53 9.86
N MET A 10 35.47 61.51 10.58
CA MET A 10 34.24 62.29 10.28
C MET A 10 34.55 63.62 9.54
N THR A 11 33.57 64.24 8.84
CA THR A 11 33.34 65.71 8.57
C THR A 11 32.18 65.89 7.54
N MET A 12 31.54 67.05 7.30
CA MET A 12 30.58 67.84 8.12
C MET A 12 30.03 69.03 7.28
N MET A 13 28.70 69.26 7.33
CA MET A 13 27.92 70.50 7.02
C MET A 13 27.91 71.21 5.64
N LEU A 14 26.70 71.73 5.33
CA LEU A 14 26.24 72.93 4.57
C LEU A 14 27.15 73.57 3.48
N GLY A 15 26.64 74.06 2.34
CA GLY A 15 25.26 74.17 1.81
C GLY A 15 25.07 75.46 0.98
N VAL A 16 24.32 75.44 -0.13
CA VAL A 16 23.85 76.63 -0.88
C VAL A 16 22.50 76.33 -1.56
N SER A 17 21.58 77.29 -1.52
CA SER A 17 20.27 77.30 -2.19
C SER A 17 20.32 77.96 -3.57
N LEU A 18 19.48 77.53 -4.52
CA LEU A 18 18.80 78.41 -5.48
C LEU A 18 17.62 77.70 -6.17
N ALA A 19 16.68 78.48 -6.72
CA ALA A 19 15.33 78.05 -7.06
C ALA A 19 15.14 77.63 -8.55
N GLY A 20 14.07 76.89 -8.81
CA GLY A 20 13.56 76.57 -10.15
C GLY A 20 12.30 75.71 -10.03
N GLY A 21 11.16 76.18 -10.55
CA GLY A 21 9.84 75.62 -10.21
C GLY A 21 9.23 74.65 -11.23
N ALA A 22 8.22 73.93 -10.74
CA ALA A 22 7.04 73.42 -11.45
C ALA A 22 7.21 72.65 -12.79
N ALA A 23 7.02 71.33 -12.70
CA ALA A 23 6.22 70.57 -13.66
C ALA A 23 5.44 69.47 -12.92
N LEU A 24 4.21 69.21 -13.34
CA LEU A 24 3.32 68.21 -12.73
C LEU A 24 3.80 66.80 -13.10
N ALA A 25 3.82 65.89 -12.12
CA ALA A 25 4.03 64.46 -12.34
C ALA A 25 2.76 63.69 -11.98
N GLU A 26 2.28 62.86 -12.90
CA GLU A 26 1.13 61.98 -12.71
C GLU A 26 1.44 60.91 -11.65
N PRO A 27 0.46 60.46 -10.84
CA PRO A 27 0.68 59.36 -9.91
C PRO A 27 0.86 58.06 -10.69
N SER A 28 2.07 57.50 -10.65
CA SER A 28 2.39 56.20 -11.25
C SER A 28 1.52 55.10 -10.66
N GLN A 29 0.62 54.52 -11.47
CA GLN A 29 -0.09 53.30 -11.10
C GLN A 29 0.92 52.14 -11.01
N GLN A 30 1.27 51.74 -9.78
CA GLN A 30 1.79 50.38 -9.57
C GLN A 30 0.64 49.40 -9.82
N PRO A 31 0.82 48.36 -10.66
CA PRO A 31 -0.15 47.29 -10.74
C PRO A 31 -0.13 46.55 -9.41
N ALA A 32 -1.19 46.71 -8.63
CA ALA A 32 -1.45 45.86 -7.49
C ALA A 32 -1.66 44.43 -8.01
N THR A 33 -0.68 43.56 -7.83
CA THR A 33 -0.87 42.11 -7.92
C THR A 33 -1.65 41.64 -6.71
N GLU A 34 -2.94 42.00 -6.68
CA GLU A 34 -3.94 41.19 -5.98
C GLU A 34 -3.81 39.77 -6.54
N SER A 35 -3.19 38.90 -5.75
CA SER A 35 -3.35 37.48 -5.93
C SER A 35 -4.81 37.18 -5.63
N LEU A 36 -5.62 37.11 -6.70
CA LEU A 36 -6.98 36.61 -6.67
C LEU A 36 -6.96 35.24 -5.98
N ARG A 37 -7.22 35.23 -4.67
CA ARG A 37 -7.70 34.06 -3.96
C ARG A 37 -9.08 33.80 -4.55
N VAL A 38 -9.09 33.02 -5.63
CA VAL A 38 -10.31 32.36 -6.09
C VAL A 38 -10.70 31.45 -4.93
N SER A 39 -11.64 31.94 -4.12
CA SER A 39 -12.41 31.15 -3.18
C SER A 39 -13.27 30.21 -4.02
N THR A 40 -12.65 29.15 -4.54
CA THR A 40 -13.38 27.99 -5.03
C THR A 40 -14.26 27.52 -3.89
N GLY A 41 -15.57 27.59 -4.09
CA GLY A 41 -16.53 27.20 -3.04
C GLY A 41 -16.26 25.78 -2.59
N ALA A 42 -16.52 25.49 -1.31
CA ALA A 42 -16.39 24.14 -0.78
C ALA A 42 -17.21 23.16 -1.63
N LEU A 43 -16.58 22.08 -2.08
CA LEU A 43 -17.31 20.97 -2.69
C LEU A 43 -18.02 20.22 -1.57
N GLU A 44 -19.30 19.90 -1.78
CA GLU A 44 -20.02 18.97 -0.92
C GLU A 44 -20.32 17.68 -1.68
N TRP A 45 -20.18 16.54 -1.02
CA TRP A 45 -20.68 15.27 -1.54
C TRP A 45 -21.09 14.33 -0.41
N THR A 46 -21.98 13.39 -0.71
CA THR A 46 -22.38 12.31 0.20
C THR A 46 -21.92 10.98 -0.39
N GLU A 47 -21.33 10.13 0.44
CA GLU A 47 -21.00 8.77 0.06
C GLU A 47 -22.19 7.82 0.26
N ALA A 48 -22.44 6.99 -0.76
CA ALA A 48 -23.52 6.03 -0.71
C ALA A 48 -23.15 4.84 0.19
N LEU A 49 -23.85 4.67 1.31
CA LEU A 49 -23.72 3.48 2.19
C LEU A 49 -24.04 2.15 1.47
N GLY A 50 -24.51 2.19 0.23
CA GLY A 50 -24.69 1.03 -0.66
C GLY A 50 -23.44 0.61 -1.47
N THR A 51 -22.42 1.45 -1.65
CA THR A 51 -21.36 1.21 -2.67
C THR A 51 -19.98 0.81 -2.14
N GLY A 52 -19.71 1.01 -0.86
CA GLY A 52 -18.43 0.64 -0.24
C GLY A 52 -18.27 -0.85 0.01
N GLN A 53 -17.02 -1.25 0.27
CA GLN A 53 -16.59 -2.61 0.62
C GLN A 53 -16.17 -2.66 2.09
N GLY A 54 -16.70 -3.64 2.82
CA GLY A 54 -16.48 -3.80 4.26
C GLY A 54 -15.50 -4.92 4.61
N THR A 55 -14.84 -4.79 5.76
CA THR A 55 -14.06 -5.84 6.42
C THR A 55 -14.71 -6.22 7.74
N GLY A 56 -14.82 -7.53 8.00
CA GLY A 56 -15.52 -8.05 9.18
C GLY A 56 -17.06 -8.04 9.06
N GLU A 57 -17.72 -8.12 10.21
CA GLU A 57 -19.16 -8.35 10.35
C GLU A 57 -19.94 -7.01 10.30
N LEU A 58 -20.06 -6.49 9.07
CA LEU A 58 -20.77 -5.24 8.75
C LEU A 58 -22.15 -5.54 8.16
N VAL A 59 -23.20 -5.00 8.78
CA VAL A 59 -24.60 -5.21 8.41
C VAL A 59 -25.17 -3.93 7.80
N ARG A 60 -25.83 -4.05 6.65
CA ARG A 60 -26.59 -2.95 6.04
C ARG A 60 -28.05 -3.09 6.41
N THR A 61 -28.59 -2.08 7.08
CA THR A 61 -29.98 -2.02 7.55
C THR A 61 -30.74 -0.94 6.79
N GLN A 62 -32.05 -0.85 6.99
CA GLN A 62 -32.83 0.30 6.50
C GLN A 62 -32.48 1.62 7.21
N GLU A 63 -31.88 1.56 8.41
CA GLU A 63 -31.48 2.76 9.17
C GLU A 63 -30.05 3.23 8.86
N GLY A 64 -29.24 2.42 8.18
CA GLY A 64 -27.84 2.71 7.84
C GLY A 64 -26.90 1.50 7.94
N LEU A 65 -25.60 1.78 8.02
CA LEU A 65 -24.52 0.79 8.15
C LEU A 65 -24.19 0.54 9.63
N VAL A 66 -24.24 -0.72 10.06
CA VAL A 66 -23.94 -1.16 11.43
C VAL A 66 -22.68 -2.03 11.42
N PHE A 67 -21.83 -1.88 12.44
CA PHE A 67 -20.76 -2.84 12.74
C PHE A 67 -21.15 -3.66 13.98
N GLU A 68 -21.27 -4.98 13.85
CA GLU A 68 -21.67 -5.89 14.93
C GLU A 68 -20.83 -7.17 14.89
N PRO A 69 -19.64 -7.18 15.51
CA PRO A 69 -18.85 -8.40 15.66
C PRO A 69 -19.50 -9.37 16.68
N TYR A 70 -20.13 -10.43 16.18
CA TYR A 70 -20.76 -11.51 16.93
C TYR A 70 -19.74 -12.40 17.67
N ASN A 71 -18.47 -12.41 17.23
CA ASN A 71 -17.45 -13.38 17.65
C ASN A 71 -16.50 -12.93 18.78
N VAL A 72 -16.75 -11.78 19.42
CA VAL A 72 -15.85 -11.15 20.43
C VAL A 72 -15.49 -12.07 21.60
N MET A 73 -16.38 -12.98 21.99
CA MET A 73 -16.24 -13.85 23.17
C MET A 73 -15.18 -14.98 23.11
N ARG A 74 -14.48 -15.21 21.98
CA ARG A 74 -13.74 -16.48 21.75
C ARG A 74 -12.24 -16.43 21.42
N ARG A 75 -11.57 -15.28 21.37
CA ARG A 75 -10.10 -15.22 21.11
C ARG A 75 -9.34 -14.43 22.18
N ARG A 76 -8.12 -14.90 22.50
CA ARG A 76 -7.23 -14.34 23.53
C ARG A 76 -6.56 -13.01 23.14
N GLU A 77 -6.84 -12.51 21.94
CA GLU A 77 -6.17 -11.39 21.26
C GLU A 77 -7.14 -10.21 21.01
N GLY A 78 -8.18 -10.10 21.86
CA GLY A 78 -9.49 -9.46 21.60
C GLY A 78 -9.58 -7.95 21.34
N LEU A 79 -8.64 -7.37 20.58
CA LEU A 79 -8.68 -5.97 20.13
C LEU A 79 -8.69 -5.84 18.60
N ARG A 80 -8.03 -6.74 17.83
CA ARG A 80 -8.13 -6.74 16.36
C ARG A 80 -9.57 -6.96 15.86
N THR A 81 -10.45 -7.58 16.66
CA THR A 81 -11.85 -7.88 16.32
C THR A 81 -12.87 -6.77 16.60
N LEU A 82 -12.47 -5.69 17.29
CA LEU A 82 -13.37 -4.59 17.66
C LEU A 82 -13.31 -3.39 16.72
N THR A 83 -12.64 -3.49 15.57
CA THR A 83 -12.64 -2.44 14.54
C THR A 83 -12.96 -3.02 13.16
N GLY A 84 -14.07 -2.58 12.56
CA GLY A 84 -14.43 -2.90 11.18
C GLY A 84 -14.08 -1.74 10.25
N LEU A 85 -13.48 -2.01 9.08
CA LEU A 85 -13.19 -0.99 8.08
C LEU A 85 -14.20 -1.04 6.95
N TYR A 86 -14.67 0.12 6.50
CA TYR A 86 -15.60 0.22 5.38
C TYR A 86 -15.13 1.28 4.38
N THR A 87 -14.66 0.83 3.21
CA THR A 87 -13.99 1.68 2.21
C THR A 87 -14.94 2.00 1.06
N PHE A 88 -15.18 3.28 0.80
CA PHE A 88 -15.99 3.73 -0.33
C PHE A 88 -15.21 3.66 -1.65
N PRO A 89 -15.87 3.62 -2.82
CA PRO A 89 -15.20 3.78 -4.11
C PRO A 89 -14.42 5.11 -4.18
N ALA A 90 -13.36 5.15 -4.99
CA ALA A 90 -12.68 6.41 -5.28
C ALA A 90 -13.60 7.34 -6.08
N ARG A 91 -13.63 8.62 -5.70
CA ARG A 91 -14.48 9.65 -6.29
C ARG A 91 -13.62 10.66 -7.03
N ARG A 92 -13.94 10.89 -8.30
CA ARG A 92 -13.43 12.05 -9.06
C ARG A 92 -14.27 13.28 -8.72
N LEU A 93 -13.59 14.38 -8.42
CA LEU A 93 -14.11 15.71 -8.15
C LEU A 93 -13.85 16.64 -9.34
N GLU A 94 -14.65 17.69 -9.47
CA GLU A 94 -14.55 18.66 -10.58
C GLU A 94 -13.38 19.64 -10.42
N GLN A 95 -12.99 19.93 -9.18
CA GLN A 95 -11.84 20.76 -8.81
C GLN A 95 -10.99 20.01 -7.76
N PRO A 96 -9.67 20.27 -7.69
CA PRO A 96 -8.83 19.61 -6.71
C PRO A 96 -9.16 20.09 -5.29
N VAL A 97 -9.01 19.21 -4.31
CA VAL A 97 -9.11 19.51 -2.88
C VAL A 97 -7.82 19.09 -2.17
N ASP A 98 -7.46 19.82 -1.12
CA ASP A 98 -6.32 19.56 -0.25
C ASP A 98 -6.70 19.48 1.23
N THR A 99 -7.97 19.77 1.55
CA THR A 99 -8.51 19.72 2.91
C THR A 99 -9.92 19.13 2.84
N VAL A 100 -10.23 18.19 3.73
CA VAL A 100 -11.53 17.51 3.77
C VAL A 100 -12.08 17.50 5.20
N ARG A 101 -13.35 17.89 5.37
CA ARG A 101 -14.08 17.81 6.64
C ARG A 101 -15.19 16.75 6.51
N PRO A 102 -15.19 15.67 7.31
CA PRO A 102 -16.25 14.69 7.29
C PRO A 102 -17.39 15.09 8.22
N LEU A 103 -18.60 15.19 7.67
CA LEU A 103 -19.85 15.47 8.39
C LEU A 103 -20.64 14.15 8.53
N ILE A 104 -20.43 13.46 9.65
CA ILE A 104 -20.96 12.10 9.86
C ILE A 104 -22.20 12.13 10.75
N GLN A 105 -23.31 11.57 10.25
CA GLN A 105 -24.47 11.25 11.08
C GLN A 105 -24.35 9.80 11.56
N ALA A 106 -24.17 9.59 12.86
CA ALA A 106 -24.08 8.25 13.44
C ALA A 106 -24.62 8.20 14.88
N ARG A 107 -25.38 7.13 15.19
CA ARG A 107 -25.70 6.76 16.58
C ARG A 107 -24.51 6.00 17.16
N ARG A 108 -24.09 6.42 18.36
CA ARG A 108 -22.93 5.89 19.08
C ARG A 108 -23.31 5.61 20.52
N SER A 109 -22.82 4.49 21.05
CA SER A 109 -22.88 4.13 22.47
C SER A 109 -21.54 4.46 23.15
N PHE A 110 -21.53 4.49 24.48
CA PHE A 110 -20.27 4.58 25.24
C PHE A 110 -19.33 3.42 24.84
N GLY A 111 -18.04 3.71 24.65
CA GLY A 111 -17.06 2.74 24.15
C GLY A 111 -17.03 2.54 22.63
N THR A 112 -17.96 3.13 21.87
CA THR A 112 -17.96 3.05 20.38
C THR A 112 -17.41 4.32 19.74
N SER A 113 -16.78 4.21 18.57
CA SER A 113 -16.32 5.37 17.79
C SER A 113 -16.46 5.18 16.28
N VAL A 114 -16.44 6.30 15.57
CA VAL A 114 -16.38 6.37 14.10
C VAL A 114 -15.24 7.32 13.76
N GLU A 115 -14.15 6.77 13.24
CA GLU A 115 -13.06 7.54 12.64
C GLU A 115 -13.23 7.52 11.10
N VAL A 116 -12.78 8.59 10.44
CA VAL A 116 -12.87 8.75 8.99
C VAL A 116 -11.48 8.95 8.41
N ASP A 117 -11.04 7.95 7.66
CA ASP A 117 -9.79 7.95 6.92
C ASP A 117 -10.04 8.56 5.53
N VAL A 118 -9.25 9.58 5.16
CA VAL A 118 -9.32 10.24 3.85
C VAL A 118 -7.98 10.14 3.14
N ARG A 119 -7.98 9.80 1.84
CA ARG A 119 -6.79 9.87 0.99
C ARG A 119 -7.08 10.55 -0.35
N VAL A 120 -6.04 11.08 -0.98
CA VAL A 120 -6.10 11.75 -2.28
C VAL A 120 -5.00 11.25 -3.21
N ARG A 121 -5.33 11.07 -4.49
CA ARG A 121 -4.36 10.63 -5.50
C ARG A 121 -3.55 11.82 -6.02
N SER A 122 -2.23 11.66 -6.08
CA SER A 122 -1.32 12.63 -6.70
C SER A 122 -1.50 12.63 -8.23
N ALA A 123 -1.05 13.71 -8.88
CA ALA A 123 -1.00 13.77 -10.35
C ALA A 123 -0.14 12.63 -10.96
N ASN A 124 0.79 12.06 -10.18
CA ASN A 124 1.65 10.94 -10.57
C ASN A 124 1.01 9.56 -10.28
N GLY A 125 -0.29 9.51 -9.97
CA GLY A 125 -1.08 8.30 -9.80
C GLY A 125 -1.01 7.62 -8.41
N GLY A 126 -0.06 8.05 -7.56
CA GLY A 126 0.15 7.51 -6.22
C GLY A 126 -0.88 8.02 -5.22
N TRP A 127 -1.33 7.18 -4.31
CA TRP A 127 -2.19 7.60 -3.20
C TRP A 127 -1.39 8.25 -2.09
N SER A 128 -1.96 9.26 -1.44
CA SER A 128 -1.47 9.72 -0.15
C SER A 128 -1.61 8.60 0.88
N GLU A 129 -0.91 8.71 2.00
CA GLU A 129 -1.35 7.99 3.20
C GLU A 129 -2.81 8.32 3.51
N TRP A 130 -3.50 7.39 4.14
CA TRP A 130 -4.78 7.69 4.78
C TRP A 130 -4.51 8.69 5.92
N SER A 131 -5.20 9.82 5.84
CA SER A 131 -5.19 10.87 6.86
C SER A 131 -6.45 10.68 7.71
N ILE A 132 -6.27 10.39 8.99
CA ILE A 132 -7.35 10.02 9.92
C ILE A 132 -7.97 11.30 10.48
N SER A 133 -9.29 11.34 10.57
CA SER A 133 -10.06 12.48 11.07
C SER A 133 -11.29 12.05 11.87
N SER A 134 -11.75 12.93 12.76
CA SER A 134 -13.01 12.79 13.50
C SER A 134 -14.16 13.52 12.80
N ALA A 135 -15.40 13.11 13.07
CA ALA A 135 -16.58 13.82 12.56
C ALA A 135 -16.57 15.32 12.97
N GLY A 136 -16.64 16.20 11.98
CA GLY A 136 -16.59 17.67 12.11
C GLY A 136 -15.18 18.27 12.02
N GLU A 137 -14.11 17.48 12.08
CA GLU A 137 -12.73 17.95 12.07
C GLU A 137 -12.19 18.02 10.62
N ALA A 138 -11.61 19.15 10.22
CA ALA A 138 -11.01 19.27 8.89
C ALA A 138 -9.60 18.67 8.90
N VAL A 139 -9.33 17.71 8.01
CA VAL A 139 -7.99 17.12 7.84
C VAL A 139 -7.32 17.66 6.59
N ARG A 140 -6.08 18.15 6.76
CA ARG A 140 -5.20 18.62 5.69
C ARG A 140 -4.49 17.42 5.06
N LEU A 141 -4.61 17.27 3.75
CA LEU A 141 -3.99 16.18 2.99
C LEU A 141 -2.56 16.56 2.54
N PRO A 142 -1.68 15.58 2.27
CA PRO A 142 -0.31 15.83 1.83
C PRO A 142 -0.15 16.69 0.56
N TRP A 143 -1.12 16.64 -0.35
CA TRP A 143 -1.16 17.41 -1.59
C TRP A 143 -2.59 17.60 -2.07
N ALA A 144 -2.80 18.55 -2.97
CA ALA A 144 -4.08 18.71 -3.66
C ALA A 144 -4.29 17.65 -4.74
N GLY A 145 -5.54 17.22 -4.95
CA GLY A 145 -5.89 16.30 -6.05
C GLY A 145 -7.39 16.21 -6.31
N THR A 146 -7.75 15.73 -7.50
CA THR A 146 -9.15 15.58 -7.95
C THR A 146 -9.73 14.18 -7.76
N GLU A 147 -8.95 13.21 -7.27
CA GLU A 147 -9.46 11.87 -6.96
C GLU A 147 -9.25 11.59 -5.48
N VAL A 148 -10.35 11.50 -4.73
CA VAL A 148 -10.37 11.27 -3.28
C VAL A 148 -10.98 9.91 -2.96
N GLN A 149 -10.63 9.35 -1.81
CA GLN A 149 -11.28 8.15 -1.29
C GLN A 149 -11.45 8.26 0.22
N VAL A 150 -12.58 7.74 0.71
CA VAL A 150 -12.97 7.74 2.11
C VAL A 150 -13.08 6.31 2.62
N ARG A 151 -12.65 6.06 3.85
CA ARG A 151 -12.84 4.81 4.58
C ARG A 151 -13.27 5.11 6.00
N LEU A 152 -14.30 4.43 6.49
CA LEU A 152 -14.67 4.47 7.90
C LEU A 152 -13.86 3.42 8.67
N ALA A 153 -13.46 3.76 9.89
CA ALA A 153 -13.09 2.79 10.91
C ALA A 153 -14.15 2.84 12.03
N LEU A 154 -14.88 1.74 12.18
CA LEU A 154 -16.01 1.62 13.10
C LEU A 154 -15.56 0.78 14.29
N VAL A 155 -15.48 1.39 15.48
CA VAL A 155 -15.02 0.72 16.70
C VAL A 155 -16.23 0.29 17.53
N ALA A 156 -16.29 -1.01 17.83
CA ALA A 156 -17.27 -1.60 18.73
C ALA A 156 -16.79 -1.57 20.18
N ASP A 157 -17.75 -1.59 21.11
CA ASP A 157 -17.47 -1.72 22.53
C ASP A 157 -16.99 -3.14 22.92
N GLU A 158 -16.59 -3.32 24.18
CA GLU A 158 -16.13 -4.61 24.71
C GLU A 158 -17.16 -5.77 24.62
N HIS A 159 -18.43 -5.45 24.34
CA HIS A 159 -19.51 -6.42 24.16
C HIS A 159 -19.80 -6.73 22.68
N GLY A 160 -19.05 -6.12 21.75
CA GLY A 160 -19.23 -6.28 20.31
C GLY A 160 -20.35 -5.44 19.70
N ARG A 161 -20.83 -4.39 20.39
CA ARG A 161 -21.82 -3.46 19.85
C ARG A 161 -21.11 -2.29 19.20
N GLY A 162 -21.23 -2.13 17.88
CA GLY A 162 -20.66 -1.00 17.15
C GLY A 162 -21.64 0.13 16.87
N PRO A 163 -21.16 1.19 16.19
CA PRO A 163 -21.97 2.35 15.81
C PRO A 163 -22.89 2.03 14.62
N LEU A 164 -24.01 2.76 14.55
CA LEU A 164 -24.86 2.85 13.36
C LEU A 164 -24.55 4.15 12.62
N VAL A 165 -23.96 4.06 11.43
CA VAL A 165 -23.71 5.21 10.55
C VAL A 165 -24.88 5.38 9.59
N GLN A 166 -25.51 6.55 9.63
CA GLN A 166 -26.71 6.88 8.85
C GLN A 166 -26.38 7.72 7.61
N GLU A 167 -25.39 8.62 7.71
CA GLU A 167 -24.91 9.43 6.59
C GLU A 167 -23.40 9.72 6.70
N VAL A 168 -22.73 9.77 5.55
CA VAL A 168 -21.34 10.19 5.39
C VAL A 168 -21.31 11.31 4.36
N LYS A 169 -21.52 12.55 4.82
CA LYS A 169 -21.33 13.77 4.02
C LYS A 169 -19.89 14.27 4.20
N LEU A 170 -19.30 14.85 3.16
CA LEU A 170 -17.98 15.44 3.17
C LEU A 170 -18.06 16.86 2.61
N GLU A 171 -17.25 17.77 3.17
CA GLU A 171 -16.88 19.05 2.58
C GLU A 171 -15.41 18.98 2.14
N GLY A 172 -15.09 19.50 0.95
CA GLY A 172 -13.72 19.57 0.44
C GLY A 172 -13.36 20.96 -0.05
N THR A 173 -12.23 21.48 0.43
CA THR A 173 -11.71 22.82 0.08
C THR A 173 -10.31 22.72 -0.54
N LEU A 174 -9.94 23.76 -1.28
CA LEU A 174 -8.59 24.02 -1.77
C LEU A 174 -8.06 25.26 -1.05
N GLU A 175 -7.55 25.09 0.17
CA GLU A 175 -7.11 26.23 0.99
C GLU A 175 -5.74 26.77 0.54
N GLY A 176 -5.01 25.97 -0.25
CA GLY A 176 -3.76 26.38 -0.90
C GLY A 176 -2.57 26.45 0.05
N GLY A 177 -1.44 26.91 -0.50
CA GLY A 177 -0.14 26.83 0.15
C GLY A 177 0.46 25.42 0.12
N THR A 178 1.79 25.33 0.04
CA THR A 178 2.49 24.09 0.31
C THR A 178 2.25 23.70 1.78
N PRO A 179 1.71 22.51 2.09
CA PRO A 179 1.75 22.01 3.45
C PRO A 179 3.22 21.94 3.86
N GLN A 180 3.64 22.72 4.87
CA GLN A 180 5.06 23.01 5.15
C GLN A 180 5.93 21.79 5.49
N GLN A 181 5.36 20.59 5.56
CA GLN A 181 6.03 19.34 5.92
C GLN A 181 5.61 18.09 5.11
N LEU A 182 4.75 18.20 4.10
CA LEU A 182 4.21 17.03 3.36
C LEU A 182 4.62 16.99 1.87
N ALA A 183 5.73 17.64 1.53
CA ALA A 183 6.34 17.48 0.21
C ALA A 183 6.72 16.01 -0.02
N THR A 184 6.34 15.48 -1.18
CA THR A 184 6.75 14.15 -1.67
C THR A 184 8.27 13.99 -1.62
N LEU A 185 8.75 13.00 -0.88
CA LEU A 185 10.19 12.79 -0.71
C LEU A 185 10.86 12.37 -2.02
N ALA A 186 12.09 12.82 -2.25
CA ALA A 186 12.87 12.43 -3.44
C ALA A 186 13.30 10.95 -3.42
N THR A 187 13.39 10.34 -2.24
CA THR A 187 13.72 8.91 -2.05
C THR A 187 12.82 8.31 -0.98
N PRO A 188 12.43 7.03 -1.08
CA PRO A 188 11.55 6.43 -0.08
C PRO A 188 12.27 6.27 1.26
N LEU A 189 11.56 6.54 2.36
CA LEU A 189 12.08 6.35 3.71
C LEU A 189 12.50 4.89 3.91
N THR A 190 13.58 4.69 4.66
CA THR A 190 14.16 3.37 4.92
C THR A 190 14.67 3.30 6.35
N TYR A 191 14.22 2.30 7.11
CA TYR A 191 14.58 2.10 8.51
C TYR A 191 14.95 0.64 8.79
N ARG A 192 15.81 0.44 9.79
CA ARG A 192 16.14 -0.89 10.31
C ARG A 192 15.17 -1.23 11.44
N VAL A 193 14.35 -2.25 11.25
CA VAL A 193 13.34 -2.70 12.22
C VAL A 193 13.48 -4.19 12.49
N TYR A 194 12.98 -4.64 13.64
CA TYR A 194 12.85 -6.06 13.93
C TYR A 194 11.57 -6.58 13.26
N GLY A 195 11.69 -7.59 12.42
CA GLY A 195 10.58 -8.19 11.69
C GLY A 195 10.29 -9.60 12.16
N THR A 196 9.02 -9.86 12.41
CA THR A 196 8.48 -11.13 12.89
C THR A 196 7.66 -11.82 11.82
N ARG A 197 7.50 -13.14 11.93
CA ARG A 197 6.51 -13.88 11.14
C ARG A 197 5.10 -13.59 11.69
N GLU A 198 4.17 -13.20 10.81
CA GLU A 198 2.74 -13.05 11.13
C GLU A 198 2.16 -14.38 11.64
N GLY A 199 2.28 -15.43 10.83
CA GLY A 199 1.90 -16.80 11.20
C GLY A 199 0.41 -17.07 11.42
N LEU A 200 -0.46 -16.09 11.19
CA LEU A 200 -1.91 -16.17 11.39
C LEU A 200 -2.67 -16.80 10.20
N VAL A 201 -2.18 -17.90 9.61
CA VAL A 201 -2.88 -18.60 8.51
C VAL A 201 -4.28 -19.04 8.97
N GLY A 202 -5.30 -18.74 8.16
CA GLY A 202 -6.72 -18.89 8.50
C GLY A 202 -7.31 -17.71 9.30
N GLY A 203 -6.51 -16.72 9.67
CA GLY A 203 -6.96 -15.42 10.16
C GLY A 203 -7.44 -14.49 9.06
N THR A 204 -7.90 -13.30 9.44
CA THR A 204 -8.34 -12.25 8.53
C THR A 204 -7.50 -11.01 8.78
N THR A 205 -6.90 -10.46 7.73
CA THR A 205 -6.15 -9.20 7.80
C THR A 205 -7.09 -8.00 7.97
N ALA A 206 -6.57 -6.86 8.41
CA ALA A 206 -7.33 -5.61 8.53
C ALA A 206 -7.98 -5.15 7.22
N ASN A 207 -7.41 -5.47 6.04
CA ASN A 207 -8.04 -5.19 4.74
C ASN A 207 -9.04 -6.26 4.26
N GLY A 208 -9.32 -7.29 5.07
CA GLY A 208 -10.36 -8.29 4.82
C GLY A 208 -9.91 -9.50 4.00
N HIS A 209 -8.60 -9.70 3.79
CA HIS A 209 -8.07 -10.90 3.16
C HIS A 209 -8.02 -12.07 4.15
N ILE A 210 -8.44 -13.26 3.73
CA ILE A 210 -8.29 -14.49 4.53
C ILE A 210 -6.89 -15.05 4.28
N ILE A 211 -6.07 -15.07 5.32
CA ILE A 211 -4.65 -15.42 5.25
C ILE A 211 -4.50 -16.89 4.83
N LYS A 212 -3.83 -17.12 3.71
CA LYS A 212 -3.47 -18.43 3.16
C LYS A 212 -2.03 -18.75 3.49
N SER A 213 -1.70 -20.04 3.49
CA SER A 213 -0.30 -20.48 3.59
C SER A 213 0.49 -19.97 2.38
N TYR A 214 1.71 -19.50 2.61
CA TYR A 214 2.58 -18.83 1.61
C TYR A 214 2.06 -17.53 0.99
N ASP A 215 1.12 -16.84 1.65
CA ASP A 215 0.77 -15.46 1.31
C ASP A 215 1.96 -14.51 1.34
N ARG A 216 1.85 -13.41 0.57
CA ARG A 216 2.84 -12.34 0.50
C ARG A 216 2.18 -11.01 0.81
N PHE A 217 2.36 -10.59 2.06
CA PHE A 217 2.04 -9.27 2.57
C PHE A 217 2.88 -8.98 3.82
N VAL A 218 2.76 -7.77 4.34
CA VAL A 218 3.19 -7.40 5.70
C VAL A 218 2.06 -6.74 6.49
N ALA A 219 2.16 -6.79 7.81
CA ALA A 219 1.47 -5.86 8.70
C ALA A 219 2.40 -4.69 9.05
N LEU A 220 1.85 -3.48 9.09
CA LEU A 220 2.52 -2.33 9.70
C LEU A 220 1.63 -1.74 10.80
N PRO A 221 2.19 -1.21 11.89
CA PRO A 221 1.40 -0.89 13.08
C PRO A 221 0.59 0.41 12.99
N SER A 222 0.17 0.82 11.78
CA SER A 222 -0.80 1.89 11.54
C SER A 222 -1.67 1.63 10.29
N ARG A 223 -2.95 2.00 10.37
CA ARG A 223 -3.89 2.00 9.22
C ARG A 223 -3.53 3.00 8.11
N ARG A 224 -2.63 3.96 8.39
CA ARG A 224 -2.28 5.04 7.46
C ARG A 224 -1.70 4.54 6.13
N ALA A 225 -1.05 3.39 6.14
CA ALA A 225 -0.50 2.72 4.96
C ALA A 225 -1.19 1.38 4.64
N LEU A 226 -2.45 1.18 5.04
CA LEU A 226 -3.19 -0.07 4.77
C LEU A 226 -3.77 -0.08 3.34
N ALA A 227 -3.33 -1.02 2.51
CA ALA A 227 -3.76 -1.18 1.11
C ALA A 227 -5.13 -1.86 1.00
N SER A 228 -5.79 -1.72 -0.16
CA SER A 228 -7.04 -2.43 -0.43
C SER A 228 -6.84 -3.95 -0.50
N ASN A 229 -7.92 -4.72 -0.39
CA ASN A 229 -7.86 -6.19 -0.48
C ASN A 229 -7.33 -6.63 -1.86
N GLY A 230 -6.26 -7.42 -1.88
CA GLY A 230 -5.53 -7.74 -3.11
C GLY A 230 -4.95 -6.51 -3.83
N GLY A 231 -4.70 -5.44 -3.08
CA GLY A 231 -4.18 -4.16 -3.55
C GLY A 231 -2.68 -3.99 -3.34
N SER A 232 -2.14 -2.91 -3.93
CA SER A 232 -0.72 -2.56 -3.97
C SER A 232 -0.46 -1.07 -3.78
N GLU A 233 -1.43 -0.31 -3.25
CA GLU A 233 -1.29 1.15 -3.08
C GLU A 233 -0.22 1.55 -2.06
N TYR A 234 0.07 0.66 -1.10
CA TYR A 234 1.16 0.80 -0.15
C TYR A 234 1.94 -0.50 -0.10
N GLN A 235 3.24 -0.39 -0.38
CA GLN A 235 4.16 -1.52 -0.44
C GLN A 235 5.45 -1.19 0.28
N VAL A 236 6.06 -2.23 0.83
CA VAL A 236 7.41 -2.17 1.39
C VAL A 236 8.34 -3.00 0.54
N LYS A 237 9.60 -2.57 0.44
CA LYS A 237 10.71 -3.45 0.09
C LYS A 237 11.39 -3.85 1.40
N VAL A 238 11.34 -5.13 1.74
CA VAL A 238 12.03 -5.72 2.88
C VAL A 238 13.32 -6.35 2.38
N CYS A 239 14.44 -6.09 3.05
CA CYS A 239 15.74 -6.70 2.78
C CYS A 239 16.31 -7.32 4.06
N SER A 240 16.51 -8.64 4.03
CA SER A 240 17.16 -9.40 5.10
C SER A 240 18.67 -9.22 5.02
N THR A 241 19.30 -8.75 6.09
CA THR A 241 20.76 -8.66 6.20
C THR A 241 21.43 -10.03 6.40
N ARG A 242 20.68 -11.03 6.88
CA ARG A 242 21.18 -12.39 7.15
C ARG A 242 21.25 -13.26 5.90
N THR A 243 20.32 -13.08 4.96
CA THR A 243 20.23 -13.89 3.73
C THR A 243 20.62 -13.11 2.48
N SER A 244 20.82 -11.79 2.58
CA SER A 244 21.01 -10.86 1.46
C SER A 244 19.88 -10.86 0.43
N ARG A 245 18.72 -11.43 0.77
CA ARG A 245 17.53 -11.46 -0.09
C ARG A 245 16.61 -10.29 0.23
N CYS A 246 15.95 -9.76 -0.79
CA CYS A 246 14.93 -8.75 -0.66
C CYS A 246 13.63 -9.20 -1.33
N ALA A 247 12.51 -8.75 -0.78
CA ALA A 247 11.17 -8.95 -1.33
C ALA A 247 10.41 -7.61 -1.31
N THR A 248 9.61 -7.35 -2.35
CA THR A 248 8.65 -6.23 -2.34
C THR A 248 7.25 -6.79 -2.21
N THR A 249 6.49 -6.29 -1.25
CA THR A 249 5.14 -6.80 -0.97
C THR A 249 4.21 -5.73 -0.39
N SER A 250 2.92 -5.98 -0.43
CA SER A 250 1.88 -5.04 -0.01
C SER A 250 1.61 -5.06 1.49
N VAL A 251 1.14 -3.93 2.03
CA VAL A 251 0.70 -3.81 3.43
C VAL A 251 -0.79 -4.17 3.51
N TRP A 252 -1.11 -5.36 4.02
CA TRP A 252 -2.50 -5.88 4.07
C TRP A 252 -3.10 -5.98 5.48
N ASP A 253 -2.28 -5.96 6.53
CA ASP A 253 -2.74 -6.02 7.92
C ASP A 253 -2.16 -4.87 8.78
N VAL A 254 -2.66 -4.73 10.01
CA VAL A 254 -2.26 -3.71 10.99
C VAL A 254 -1.75 -4.36 12.27
N GLY A 255 -0.48 -4.09 12.57
CA GLY A 255 0.33 -4.72 13.62
C GLY A 255 1.81 -4.69 13.21
N PRO A 256 2.76 -5.17 14.05
CA PRO A 256 2.61 -5.83 15.35
C PRO A 256 2.33 -4.86 16.49
N TRP A 257 1.76 -5.37 17.59
CA TRP A 257 1.53 -4.71 18.89
C TRP A 257 0.60 -3.48 18.88
N ASN A 258 0.88 -2.48 18.05
CA ASN A 258 0.18 -1.20 17.94
C ASN A 258 -0.65 -1.10 16.65
N THR A 259 -1.58 -0.14 16.61
CA THR A 259 -2.45 0.17 15.46
C THR A 259 -2.46 1.64 15.05
N LYS A 260 -1.72 2.48 15.78
CA LYS A 260 -1.55 3.94 15.58
C LYS A 260 -0.07 4.37 15.59
N ASP A 261 0.84 3.45 15.25
CA ASP A 261 2.29 3.64 15.23
C ASP A 261 2.85 3.72 13.80
N ASP A 262 2.63 4.85 13.14
CA ASP A 262 3.26 5.18 11.85
C ASP A 262 4.69 5.67 12.06
N TYR A 263 5.54 4.88 12.72
CA TYR A 263 6.89 5.28 13.16
C TYR A 263 7.83 5.79 12.06
N TRP A 264 7.54 5.49 10.79
CA TRP A 264 8.27 6.05 9.65
C TRP A 264 8.01 7.56 9.48
N ASN A 265 6.92 8.10 9.99
CA ASN A 265 6.58 9.52 9.92
C ASN A 265 7.32 10.34 11.00
N PRO A 266 7.74 11.59 10.69
CA PRO A 266 8.41 12.45 11.66
C PRO A 266 7.45 12.92 12.76
N SER A 267 8.00 13.28 13.92
CA SER A 267 7.31 13.71 15.14
C SER A 267 6.17 14.73 14.95
N SER A 268 6.26 15.59 13.94
CA SER A 268 5.21 16.59 13.69
C SER A 268 3.91 16.00 13.15
N ILE A 269 3.97 14.87 12.43
CA ILE A 269 2.82 14.26 11.74
C ILE A 269 2.54 12.80 12.14
N ARG A 270 3.42 12.14 12.92
CA ARG A 270 3.19 10.80 13.51
C ARG A 270 1.89 10.79 14.31
N GLU A 271 1.09 9.72 14.24
CA GLU A 271 -0.24 9.62 14.86
C GLU A 271 -0.14 9.59 16.40
N MET A 272 0.73 8.73 16.95
CA MET A 272 1.03 8.64 18.39
C MET A 272 2.54 8.64 18.68
N TRP A 273 2.93 8.75 19.96
CA TRP A 273 4.33 8.69 20.43
C TRP A 273 5.29 9.63 19.68
N LYS A 274 4.84 10.88 19.49
CA LYS A 274 5.53 11.94 18.74
C LYS A 274 6.92 12.29 19.30
N ASP A 275 7.19 11.98 20.56
CA ASP A 275 8.47 12.17 21.24
C ASP A 275 9.51 11.08 20.92
N LEU A 276 9.11 9.93 20.37
CA LEU A 276 10.05 8.91 19.89
C LEU A 276 10.72 9.34 18.57
N PRO A 277 12.02 9.02 18.37
CA PRO A 277 12.71 9.26 17.11
C PRO A 277 11.99 8.64 15.91
N GLN A 278 12.01 9.34 14.78
CA GLN A 278 11.54 8.81 13.49
C GLN A 278 12.31 7.53 13.13
N GLY A 279 11.60 6.51 12.67
CA GLY A 279 12.13 5.19 12.37
C GLY A 279 12.19 4.23 13.56
N LYS A 280 11.81 4.66 14.77
CA LYS A 280 11.76 3.80 15.96
C LYS A 280 10.31 3.38 16.28
N PRO A 281 9.93 2.09 16.09
CA PRO A 281 8.66 1.56 16.54
C PRO A 281 8.49 1.73 18.05
N GLU A 282 7.28 1.99 18.52
CA GLU A 282 7.03 2.11 19.95
C GLU A 282 7.19 0.77 20.67
N ALA A 283 6.75 -0.35 20.08
CA ALA A 283 6.93 -1.67 20.67
C ALA A 283 8.42 -2.01 20.87
N GLN A 284 9.31 -1.52 19.99
CA GLN A 284 10.76 -1.58 20.21
C GLN A 284 11.19 -0.76 21.43
N ALA A 285 10.73 0.49 21.56
CA ALA A 285 11.07 1.35 22.69
C ALA A 285 10.53 0.81 24.03
N ALA A 286 9.31 0.26 24.03
CA ALA A 286 8.70 -0.38 25.19
C ALA A 286 9.47 -1.64 25.61
N TYR A 287 9.84 -2.49 24.65
CA TYR A 287 10.60 -3.72 24.92
C TYR A 287 12.05 -3.45 25.38
N GLN A 288 12.75 -2.48 24.78
CA GLN A 288 14.18 -2.24 25.01
C GLN A 288 14.45 -1.25 26.15
N ASP A 289 13.65 -0.18 26.25
CA ASP A 289 13.94 0.98 27.11
C ASP A 289 12.89 1.19 28.21
N GLY A 290 11.84 0.37 28.27
CA GLY A 290 10.73 0.55 29.21
C GLY A 290 9.85 1.78 28.92
N TYR A 291 9.92 2.32 27.70
CA TYR A 291 9.05 3.41 27.24
C TYR A 291 7.57 3.02 27.42
N ASN A 292 6.69 4.00 27.72
CA ASN A 292 5.28 3.74 28.04
C ASN A 292 5.07 2.71 29.18
N GLY A 293 6.01 2.64 30.14
CA GLY A 293 6.01 1.64 31.22
C GLY A 293 6.41 0.22 30.78
N GLY A 294 6.96 0.09 29.57
CA GLY A 294 7.21 -1.16 28.88
C GLY A 294 5.93 -1.84 28.38
N LEU A 295 4.95 -1.02 27.94
CA LEU A 295 3.64 -1.45 27.46
C LEU A 295 3.39 -0.91 26.05
N ASP A 296 2.57 -1.62 25.29
CA ASP A 296 2.03 -1.18 23.99
C ASP A 296 0.81 -0.26 24.15
N GLN A 297 0.22 0.16 23.02
CA GLN A 297 -1.02 0.96 22.93
C GLN A 297 -2.18 0.42 23.79
N PHE A 298 -2.19 -0.88 24.06
CA PHE A 298 -3.29 -1.59 24.72
C PHE A 298 -2.92 -2.03 26.15
N GLY A 299 -1.81 -1.52 26.71
CA GLY A 299 -1.38 -1.83 28.06
C GLY A 299 -0.80 -3.23 28.23
N ARG A 300 -0.41 -3.90 27.14
CA ARG A 300 0.23 -5.23 27.16
C ARG A 300 1.74 -5.07 27.08
N ARG A 301 2.52 -5.98 27.68
CA ARG A 301 3.98 -6.00 27.48
C ARG A 301 4.30 -6.65 26.11
N PRO A 302 4.97 -5.96 25.16
CA PRO A 302 5.46 -6.60 23.95
C PRO A 302 6.39 -7.77 24.29
N ALA A 303 6.22 -8.90 23.61
CA ALA A 303 7.10 -10.06 23.80
C ALA A 303 8.41 -9.97 22.99
N ASN A 304 8.49 -9.01 22.07
CA ASN A 304 9.62 -8.75 21.18
C ASN A 304 9.58 -7.27 20.72
N PRO A 305 10.66 -6.74 20.12
CA PRO A 305 10.73 -5.36 19.66
C PRO A 305 10.19 -5.17 18.22
N ALA A 306 9.23 -5.99 17.78
CA ALA A 306 8.83 -6.00 16.37
C ALA A 306 8.18 -4.69 15.92
N GLY A 307 8.52 -4.26 14.70
CA GLY A 307 7.90 -3.12 14.00
C GLY A 307 7.19 -3.51 12.70
N ILE A 308 7.28 -4.77 12.29
CA ILE A 308 6.67 -5.32 11.07
C ILE A 308 6.41 -6.81 11.26
N ASP A 309 5.21 -7.28 10.91
CA ASP A 309 4.92 -8.70 10.76
C ASP A 309 4.91 -9.07 9.26
N ILE A 310 5.32 -10.29 8.93
CA ILE A 310 5.55 -10.72 7.55
C ILE A 310 4.85 -12.06 7.30
N ALA A 311 4.08 -12.12 6.22
CA ALA A 311 3.37 -13.34 5.82
C ALA A 311 4.33 -14.45 5.34
N ASP A 312 3.88 -15.70 5.49
CA ASP A 312 4.67 -16.92 5.32
C ASP A 312 5.44 -17.01 4.00
N GLY A 313 4.86 -16.58 2.88
CA GLY A 313 5.51 -16.65 1.56
C GLY A 313 6.66 -15.66 1.46
N THR A 314 6.46 -14.44 1.96
CA THR A 314 7.53 -13.44 2.01
C THR A 314 8.61 -13.83 3.02
N PHE A 315 8.25 -14.36 4.18
CA PHE A 315 9.20 -14.75 5.23
C PHE A 315 10.05 -15.96 4.83
N TRP A 316 9.41 -17.09 4.52
CA TRP A 316 10.09 -18.36 4.20
C TRP A 316 10.65 -18.38 2.79
N THR A 317 9.83 -18.08 1.78
CA THR A 317 10.19 -18.33 0.37
C THR A 317 10.99 -17.17 -0.23
N ASP A 318 10.55 -15.92 -0.03
CA ASP A 318 11.16 -14.77 -0.72
C ASP A 318 12.39 -14.21 0.03
N LEU A 319 12.32 -14.10 1.35
CA LEU A 319 13.43 -13.64 2.19
C LEU A 319 14.35 -14.79 2.64
N GLY A 320 13.89 -16.04 2.64
CA GLY A 320 14.69 -17.20 3.06
C GLY A 320 15.00 -17.24 4.56
N LEU A 321 14.20 -16.56 5.39
CA LEU A 321 14.41 -16.52 6.84
C LEU A 321 14.05 -17.87 7.46
N SER A 322 14.76 -18.27 8.52
CA SER A 322 14.43 -19.45 9.35
C SER A 322 13.88 -19.07 10.74
N ASP A 323 14.09 -17.81 11.15
CA ASP A 323 13.69 -17.22 12.42
C ASP A 323 13.68 -15.68 12.25
N ASN A 324 13.03 -14.98 13.16
CA ASN A 324 12.86 -13.52 13.17
C ASN A 324 14.21 -12.79 13.11
N ASP A 325 14.25 -11.57 12.56
CA ASP A 325 15.51 -10.82 12.42
C ASP A 325 15.33 -9.31 12.40
N TRP A 326 16.45 -8.61 12.58
CA TRP A 326 16.59 -7.25 12.09
C TRP A 326 16.67 -7.23 10.57
N MET A 327 15.98 -6.29 9.97
CA MET A 327 15.91 -6.12 8.52
C MET A 327 15.78 -4.66 8.15
N THR A 328 16.14 -4.35 6.91
CA THR A 328 15.98 -3.01 6.34
C THR A 328 14.66 -2.97 5.58
N VAL A 329 13.78 -2.05 5.96
CA VAL A 329 12.46 -1.88 5.35
C VAL A 329 12.38 -0.50 4.70
N THR A 330 12.02 -0.47 3.42
CA THR A 330 11.85 0.74 2.61
C THR A 330 10.37 0.95 2.28
N TYR A 331 9.82 2.12 2.61
CA TYR A 331 8.39 2.44 2.58
C TYR A 331 8.03 3.16 1.26
N LEU A 332 7.60 2.41 0.25
CA LEU A 332 7.69 2.83 -1.16
C LEU A 332 6.72 3.97 -1.55
N TRP A 333 5.64 4.18 -0.79
CA TRP A 333 4.67 5.27 -1.02
C TRP A 333 5.15 6.64 -0.53
N THR A 334 6.21 6.71 0.30
CA THR A 334 6.64 7.95 0.96
C THR A 334 7.20 9.01 0.00
N THR A 335 7.41 8.64 -1.27
CA THR A 335 7.74 9.56 -2.38
C THR A 335 6.51 10.11 -3.11
N GLY A 336 5.29 9.69 -2.77
CA GLY A 336 4.03 10.11 -3.42
C GLY A 336 3.88 9.80 -4.92
N GLY A 337 4.86 9.13 -5.52
CA GLY A 337 4.71 8.49 -6.82
C GLY A 337 3.77 7.29 -6.73
N SER A 338 3.29 6.81 -7.88
CA SER A 338 2.71 5.47 -7.94
C SER A 338 3.73 4.45 -7.39
N PRO A 339 3.32 3.52 -6.51
CA PRO A 339 4.20 2.42 -6.10
C PRO A 339 4.77 1.72 -7.34
N PRO A 340 6.03 1.25 -7.31
CA PRO A 340 6.53 0.44 -8.40
C PRO A 340 5.60 -0.77 -8.56
N THR A 341 5.12 -1.05 -9.78
CA THR A 341 4.20 -2.17 -10.00
C THR A 341 4.89 -3.48 -9.63
N VAL A 342 4.65 -3.97 -8.40
CA VAL A 342 4.67 -5.42 -8.16
C VAL A 342 3.59 -5.96 -9.07
N GLY A 343 4.03 -6.67 -10.09
CA GLY A 343 3.15 -7.12 -11.15
C GLY A 343 2.08 -8.05 -10.61
N LEU A 344 0.93 -8.06 -11.28
CA LEU A 344 -0.12 -9.03 -11.02
C LEU A 344 0.48 -10.43 -11.11
N VAL A 345 0.46 -11.16 -10.00
CA VAL A 345 0.88 -12.57 -9.98
C VAL A 345 -0.34 -13.46 -10.22
N VAL A 346 -0.14 -14.48 -11.04
CA VAL A 346 -1.10 -15.57 -11.24
C VAL A 346 -0.41 -16.88 -10.90
N ASP A 347 -0.84 -17.46 -9.78
CA ASP A 347 -0.34 -18.71 -9.20
C ASP A 347 -1.04 -19.93 -9.83
N SER A 348 -0.36 -21.09 -9.84
CA SER A 348 -0.91 -22.33 -10.41
C SER A 348 -2.09 -22.91 -9.62
N ASN A 349 -2.35 -22.42 -8.40
CA ASN A 349 -3.54 -22.76 -7.64
C ASN A 349 -4.54 -21.60 -7.65
N ASN A 350 -5.72 -21.82 -8.24
CA ASN A 350 -6.79 -20.82 -8.25
C ASN A 350 -7.29 -20.39 -6.86
N ALA A 351 -7.04 -21.18 -5.80
CA ALA A 351 -7.33 -20.74 -4.44
C ALA A 351 -6.46 -19.54 -3.99
N ASN A 352 -5.31 -19.31 -4.63
CA ASN A 352 -4.39 -18.21 -4.33
C ASN A 352 -4.65 -16.96 -5.18
N ASN A 353 -5.44 -17.08 -6.24
CA ASN A 353 -5.67 -16.02 -7.21
C ASN A 353 -6.91 -15.17 -6.87
N ASP A 354 -6.84 -13.87 -7.16
CA ASP A 354 -8.03 -13.03 -7.33
C ASP A 354 -8.59 -13.27 -8.73
N SER A 355 -9.65 -14.09 -8.83
CA SER A 355 -10.25 -14.49 -10.11
C SER A 355 -10.81 -13.33 -10.94
N THR A 356 -10.93 -12.12 -10.39
CA THR A 356 -11.31 -10.92 -11.16
C THR A 356 -10.11 -10.30 -11.89
N LYS A 357 -8.88 -10.61 -11.47
CA LYS A 357 -7.62 -10.12 -12.02
C LYS A 357 -6.83 -11.20 -12.75
N GLY A 358 -6.82 -12.43 -12.25
CA GLY A 358 -6.05 -13.54 -12.82
C GLY A 358 -6.56 -14.91 -12.38
N TYR A 359 -6.40 -15.94 -13.21
CA TYR A 359 -6.76 -17.31 -12.88
C TYR A 359 -6.06 -18.29 -13.84
N VAL A 360 -6.08 -19.59 -13.52
CA VAL A 360 -5.49 -20.63 -14.36
C VAL A 360 -6.54 -21.60 -14.91
N GLN A 361 -6.26 -22.16 -16.08
CA GLN A 361 -6.99 -23.28 -16.68
C GLN A 361 -6.01 -24.40 -17.02
N VAL A 362 -6.38 -25.63 -16.67
CA VAL A 362 -5.53 -26.81 -16.79
C VAL A 362 -6.40 -28.06 -17.01
N SER A 363 -5.90 -29.02 -17.78
CA SER A 363 -6.57 -30.32 -17.99
C SER A 363 -6.19 -31.33 -16.90
N SER A 364 -6.93 -32.44 -16.84
CA SER A 364 -6.65 -33.57 -15.94
C SER A 364 -5.33 -34.31 -16.24
N ASN A 365 -4.62 -33.96 -17.32
CA ASN A 365 -3.33 -34.56 -17.68
C ASN A 365 -2.12 -33.90 -16.97
N TRP A 366 -2.34 -32.83 -16.21
CA TRP A 366 -1.31 -32.17 -15.41
C TRP A 366 -1.46 -32.60 -13.95
N ALA A 367 -0.40 -33.15 -13.37
CA ALA A 367 -0.36 -33.60 -11.98
C ALA A 367 0.17 -32.49 -11.06
N VAL A 368 -0.35 -32.42 -9.83
CA VAL A 368 0.17 -31.52 -8.79
C VAL A 368 1.50 -32.05 -8.25
N GLY A 369 2.48 -31.17 -8.09
CA GLY A 369 3.73 -31.41 -7.37
C GLY A 369 3.94 -30.38 -6.27
N ALA A 370 4.64 -30.78 -5.21
CA ALA A 370 4.90 -29.93 -4.03
C ALA A 370 6.36 -30.02 -3.55
N ASN A 371 7.30 -30.36 -4.44
CA ASN A 371 8.73 -30.27 -4.14
C ASN A 371 9.10 -28.81 -3.88
N THR A 372 9.92 -28.57 -2.85
CA THR A 372 10.31 -27.22 -2.40
C THR A 372 10.86 -26.36 -3.53
N GLY A 373 10.57 -25.06 -3.47
CA GLY A 373 11.03 -24.08 -4.45
C GLY A 373 9.93 -23.49 -5.34
N PHE A 374 8.67 -23.85 -5.09
CA PHE A 374 7.50 -23.31 -5.77
C PHE A 374 7.18 -21.86 -5.38
N TYR A 375 6.38 -21.18 -6.20
CA TYR A 375 5.58 -20.05 -5.77
C TYR A 375 4.27 -20.57 -5.14
N GLY A 376 3.57 -19.75 -4.36
CA GLY A 376 2.38 -20.18 -3.63
C GLY A 376 2.64 -21.43 -2.78
N ASN A 377 1.87 -22.50 -3.01
CA ASN A 377 1.84 -23.71 -2.19
C ASN A 377 2.26 -25.00 -2.93
N ASN A 378 2.25 -24.97 -4.26
CA ASN A 378 2.45 -26.12 -5.14
C ASN A 378 2.69 -25.66 -6.59
N TYR A 379 2.95 -26.62 -7.47
CA TYR A 379 3.04 -26.42 -8.91
C TYR A 379 2.30 -27.55 -9.64
N TYR A 380 2.09 -27.39 -10.94
CA TYR A 380 1.59 -28.43 -11.83
C TYR A 380 2.69 -28.91 -12.79
N THR A 381 2.64 -30.19 -13.16
CA THR A 381 3.60 -30.78 -14.09
C THR A 381 2.95 -31.79 -15.02
N ALA A 382 3.41 -31.84 -16.27
CA ALA A 382 2.98 -32.82 -17.26
C ALA A 382 4.18 -33.35 -18.04
N THR A 383 4.09 -34.60 -18.49
CA THR A 383 5.05 -35.17 -19.45
C THR A 383 4.94 -34.46 -20.79
N THR A 384 6.10 -34.25 -21.44
CA THR A 384 6.20 -33.71 -22.79
C THR A 384 5.64 -34.70 -23.81
N ALA A 385 4.73 -34.25 -24.67
CA ALA A 385 4.10 -35.07 -25.70
C ALA A 385 3.66 -34.19 -26.89
N ALA A 386 3.57 -34.76 -28.09
CA ALA A 386 3.16 -34.03 -29.30
C ALA A 386 1.65 -33.77 -29.35
N VAL A 387 1.15 -32.98 -28.39
CA VAL A 387 -0.28 -32.71 -28.17
C VAL A 387 -0.49 -31.27 -27.69
N SER A 388 -1.52 -30.60 -28.23
CA SER A 388 -1.94 -29.27 -27.77
C SER A 388 -2.76 -29.40 -26.49
N ASP A 389 -2.08 -29.35 -25.34
CA ASP A 389 -2.69 -29.45 -24.01
C ASP A 389 -1.89 -28.59 -23.00
N PRO A 390 -1.99 -27.25 -23.13
CA PRO A 390 -1.21 -26.31 -22.32
C PRO A 390 -1.79 -26.08 -20.93
N PHE A 391 -0.92 -25.71 -19.99
CA PHE A 391 -1.34 -25.00 -18.79
C PHE A 391 -1.50 -23.52 -19.12
N VAL A 392 -2.62 -22.90 -18.77
CA VAL A 392 -2.96 -21.53 -19.21
C VAL A 392 -3.13 -20.61 -18.01
N PHE A 393 -2.30 -19.57 -17.93
CA PHE A 393 -2.46 -18.46 -16.99
C PHE A 393 -3.19 -17.32 -17.70
N HIS A 394 -4.35 -16.90 -17.18
CA HIS A 394 -5.12 -15.75 -17.65
C HIS A 394 -4.89 -14.56 -16.74
N PHE A 395 -4.82 -13.36 -17.32
CA PHE A 395 -4.68 -12.10 -16.58
C PHE A 395 -5.47 -10.97 -17.26
N TYR A 396 -6.10 -10.11 -16.46
CA TYR A 396 -6.95 -9.02 -16.91
C TYR A 396 -6.21 -7.68 -16.86
N LEU A 397 -6.36 -6.88 -17.91
CA LEU A 397 -5.93 -5.48 -17.94
C LEU A 397 -7.13 -4.57 -18.15
N ALA A 398 -7.39 -3.67 -17.20
CA ALA A 398 -8.50 -2.70 -17.29
C ALA A 398 -8.29 -1.63 -18.38
N ALA A 399 -7.04 -1.42 -18.80
CA ALA A 399 -6.65 -0.54 -19.91
C ALA A 399 -5.51 -1.20 -20.68
N ALA A 400 -5.40 -0.90 -21.98
CA ALA A 400 -4.29 -1.37 -22.81
C ALA A 400 -2.95 -0.82 -22.28
N GLY A 401 -1.88 -1.61 -22.42
CA GLY A 401 -0.56 -1.19 -21.96
C GLY A 401 0.53 -2.22 -22.22
N THR A 402 1.76 -1.73 -22.24
CA THR A 402 2.96 -2.58 -22.28
C THR A 402 3.16 -3.23 -20.91
N ARG A 403 3.44 -4.54 -20.89
CA ARG A 403 3.72 -5.32 -19.68
C ARG A 403 4.93 -6.22 -19.88
N THR A 404 5.73 -6.36 -18.84
CA THR A 404 6.77 -7.40 -18.75
C THR A 404 6.16 -8.64 -18.12
N ILE A 405 6.38 -9.80 -18.73
CA ILE A 405 5.97 -11.10 -18.19
C ILE A 405 7.20 -11.80 -17.62
N ASP A 406 7.16 -12.14 -16.34
CA ASP A 406 8.09 -13.07 -15.71
C ASP A 406 7.39 -14.41 -15.41
N ALA A 407 8.16 -15.49 -15.31
CA ALA A 407 7.68 -16.80 -14.88
C ALA A 407 8.55 -17.38 -13.75
N TRP A 408 7.91 -18.15 -12.89
CA TRP A 408 8.53 -18.95 -11.84
C TRP A 408 8.40 -20.44 -12.19
N TRP A 409 9.30 -21.29 -11.71
CA TRP A 409 9.20 -22.76 -11.79
C TRP A 409 10.08 -23.47 -10.76
N VAL A 410 9.76 -24.73 -10.48
CA VAL A 410 10.61 -25.65 -9.70
C VAL A 410 11.59 -26.39 -10.61
N ALA A 411 12.88 -26.04 -10.49
CA ALA A 411 13.95 -26.63 -11.28
C ALA A 411 14.30 -28.06 -10.84
N ALA A 412 14.51 -28.95 -11.82
CA ALA A 412 15.00 -30.32 -11.60
C ALA A 412 15.63 -30.89 -12.88
N SER A 413 16.46 -31.93 -12.75
CA SER A 413 17.18 -32.55 -13.88
C SER A 413 16.29 -33.24 -14.93
N ASN A 414 15.04 -33.57 -14.59
CA ASN A 414 14.07 -34.19 -15.49
C ASN A 414 13.12 -33.18 -16.16
N ARG A 415 13.36 -31.87 -16.02
CA ARG A 415 12.56 -30.83 -16.68
C ARG A 415 13.00 -30.58 -18.11
N SER A 416 12.10 -30.07 -18.94
CA SER A 416 12.39 -29.70 -20.32
C SER A 416 13.40 -28.54 -20.38
N THR A 417 14.40 -28.68 -21.25
CA THR A 417 15.36 -27.63 -21.58
C THR A 417 14.81 -26.59 -22.56
N THR A 418 13.64 -26.86 -23.15
CA THR A 418 13.00 -26.09 -24.22
C THR A 418 11.50 -25.95 -23.96
N ALA A 419 11.13 -25.60 -22.72
CA ALA A 419 9.73 -25.45 -22.30
C ALA A 419 9.11 -24.17 -22.94
N PRO A 420 8.09 -24.30 -23.81
CA PRO A 420 7.54 -23.17 -24.57
C PRO A 420 6.45 -22.41 -23.80
N PHE A 421 6.74 -21.16 -23.44
CA PHE A 421 5.76 -20.17 -22.99
C PHE A 421 5.26 -19.35 -24.19
N VAL A 422 3.98 -19.45 -24.53
CA VAL A 422 3.33 -18.73 -25.63
C VAL A 422 2.52 -17.57 -25.05
N ILE A 423 2.76 -16.36 -25.55
CA ILE A 423 2.11 -15.12 -25.09
C ILE A 423 0.97 -14.78 -26.04
N ILE A 424 -0.25 -14.65 -25.54
CA ILE A 424 -1.46 -14.44 -26.36
C ILE A 424 -2.27 -13.27 -25.83
N ASP A 425 -2.65 -12.36 -26.73
CA ASP A 425 -3.46 -11.18 -26.41
C ASP A 425 -4.96 -11.49 -26.23
N ALA A 426 -5.73 -10.51 -25.77
CA ALA A 426 -7.19 -10.65 -25.59
C ALA A 426 -7.99 -10.85 -26.89
N ASN A 427 -7.38 -10.63 -28.06
CA ASN A 427 -7.98 -10.90 -29.37
C ASN A 427 -7.63 -12.32 -29.89
N GLY A 428 -6.75 -13.04 -29.20
CA GLY A 428 -6.26 -14.37 -29.59
C GLY A 428 -4.98 -14.37 -30.44
N ASN A 429 -4.34 -13.22 -30.65
CA ASN A 429 -3.09 -13.14 -31.40
C ASN A 429 -1.90 -13.67 -30.58
N ASN A 430 -1.05 -14.49 -31.19
CA ASN A 430 0.23 -14.87 -30.60
C ASN A 430 1.23 -13.70 -30.72
N LEU A 431 1.62 -13.12 -29.59
CA LEU A 431 2.60 -12.03 -29.49
C LEU A 431 4.05 -12.52 -29.43
N GLY A 432 4.27 -13.81 -29.18
CA GLY A 432 5.60 -14.43 -29.15
C GLY A 432 5.61 -15.76 -28.38
N THR A 433 6.64 -16.57 -28.66
CA THR A 433 6.92 -17.81 -27.92
C THR A 433 8.34 -17.79 -27.38
N VAL A 434 8.49 -18.04 -26.08
CA VAL A 434 9.78 -18.07 -25.38
C VAL A 434 10.05 -19.48 -24.89
N ASN A 435 11.13 -20.09 -25.34
CA ASN A 435 11.57 -21.41 -24.87
C ASN A 435 12.55 -21.24 -23.72
N VAL A 436 12.24 -21.82 -22.55
CA VAL A 436 13.11 -21.73 -21.36
C VAL A 436 13.61 -23.09 -20.91
N ASN A 437 14.81 -23.11 -20.30
CA ASN A 437 15.36 -24.30 -19.68
C ASN A 437 14.90 -24.39 -18.21
N GLN A 438 13.91 -25.25 -17.95
CA GLN A 438 13.36 -25.43 -16.61
C GLN A 438 14.22 -26.33 -15.70
N GLN A 439 15.42 -26.75 -16.13
CA GLN A 439 16.40 -27.41 -15.26
C GLN A 439 17.23 -26.41 -14.45
N LEU A 440 17.21 -25.13 -14.83
CA LEU A 440 18.01 -24.04 -14.26
C LEU A 440 17.10 -22.94 -13.71
N ASN A 441 17.67 -22.03 -12.91
CA ASN A 441 17.04 -20.75 -12.53
C ASN A 441 15.64 -20.85 -11.90
N GLY A 442 15.29 -21.98 -11.29
CA GLY A 442 14.04 -22.13 -10.55
C GLY A 442 14.04 -21.34 -9.23
N SER A 443 12.88 -21.27 -8.58
CA SER A 443 12.71 -20.58 -7.27
C SER A 443 13.02 -19.07 -7.29
N GLN A 444 12.83 -18.44 -8.44
CA GLN A 444 12.94 -17.00 -8.66
C GLN A 444 12.09 -16.58 -9.86
N TRP A 445 11.83 -15.27 -9.98
CA TRP A 445 11.21 -14.69 -11.17
C TRP A 445 12.19 -14.58 -12.33
N ASN A 446 11.83 -15.16 -13.47
CA ASN A 446 12.61 -15.13 -14.70
C ASN A 446 11.85 -14.37 -15.78
N THR A 447 12.42 -13.27 -16.30
CA THR A 447 11.78 -12.50 -17.37
C THR A 447 11.72 -13.28 -18.67
N LEU A 448 10.50 -13.47 -19.19
CA LEU A 448 10.25 -14.03 -20.51
C LEU A 448 10.39 -12.96 -21.59
N GLY A 449 9.90 -11.74 -21.32
CA GLY A 449 9.95 -10.62 -22.27
C GLY A 449 8.94 -9.53 -21.94
N THR A 450 8.78 -8.58 -22.86
CA THR A 450 7.87 -7.43 -22.72
C THR A 450 7.05 -7.25 -24.00
N TRP A 451 5.73 -7.10 -23.85
CA TRP A 451 4.79 -6.99 -24.97
C TRP A 451 3.73 -5.92 -24.70
N SER A 452 3.12 -5.40 -25.77
CA SER A 452 1.96 -4.50 -25.67
C SER A 452 0.67 -5.30 -25.73
N PHE A 453 -0.14 -5.19 -24.69
CA PHE A 453 -1.41 -5.91 -24.56
C PHE A 453 -2.61 -4.95 -24.67
N PRO A 454 -3.72 -5.37 -25.31
CA PRO A 454 -5.00 -4.67 -25.23
C PRO A 454 -5.61 -4.77 -23.82
N ALA A 455 -6.61 -3.93 -23.57
CA ALA A 455 -7.51 -4.12 -22.43
C ALA A 455 -8.29 -5.44 -22.59
N GLY A 456 -8.64 -6.09 -21.48
CA GLY A 456 -9.33 -7.37 -21.45
C GLY A 456 -8.49 -8.52 -20.89
N TRP A 457 -8.96 -9.74 -21.12
CA TRP A 457 -8.33 -10.99 -20.66
C TRP A 457 -7.27 -11.48 -21.64
N ASN A 458 -6.01 -11.33 -21.25
CA ASN A 458 -4.83 -11.82 -21.96
C ASN A 458 -4.34 -13.13 -21.30
N LYS A 459 -3.48 -13.92 -21.96
CA LYS A 459 -3.02 -15.20 -21.42
C LYS A 459 -1.58 -15.59 -21.78
N VAL A 460 -0.98 -16.37 -20.89
CA VAL A 460 0.30 -17.07 -21.09
C VAL A 460 0.02 -18.57 -21.09
N GLN A 461 0.44 -19.28 -22.12
CA GLN A 461 0.28 -20.73 -22.24
C GLN A 461 1.63 -21.44 -22.12
N LEU A 462 1.81 -22.28 -21.11
CA LEU A 462 2.91 -23.25 -21.08
C LEU A 462 2.47 -24.50 -21.84
N SER A 463 3.01 -24.71 -23.04
CA SER A 463 2.71 -25.91 -23.83
C SER A 463 3.60 -27.09 -23.41
N ARG A 464 3.03 -28.29 -23.38
CA ARG A 464 3.77 -29.56 -23.21
C ARG A 464 4.21 -30.19 -24.55
N TRP A 465 3.91 -29.55 -25.67
CA TRP A 465 4.40 -29.93 -27.00
C TRP A 465 5.80 -29.38 -27.22
N THR A 466 6.79 -30.15 -26.78
CA THR A 466 8.23 -29.89 -26.96
C THR A 466 9.00 -31.21 -26.96
N THR A 467 10.33 -31.18 -26.89
CA THR A 467 11.24 -32.34 -26.85
C THR A 467 10.74 -33.41 -25.88
N SER A 468 10.58 -34.63 -26.37
CA SER A 468 10.04 -35.76 -25.61
C SER A 468 11.01 -36.28 -24.54
N GLY A 469 10.48 -37.03 -23.56
CA GLY A 469 11.26 -37.63 -22.47
C GLY A 469 11.43 -36.77 -21.22
N PHE A 470 10.80 -35.58 -21.17
CA PHE A 470 10.92 -34.64 -20.06
C PHE A 470 9.57 -34.30 -19.42
N TYR A 471 9.62 -33.49 -18.37
CA TYR A 471 8.46 -32.83 -17.76
C TYR A 471 8.50 -31.32 -18.00
N VAL A 472 7.34 -30.69 -18.22
CA VAL A 472 7.18 -29.23 -18.08
C VAL A 472 6.55 -28.91 -16.72
N VAL A 473 6.82 -27.72 -16.18
CA VAL A 473 6.33 -27.24 -14.88
C VAL A 473 5.64 -25.88 -15.03
N ALA A 474 4.38 -25.81 -14.62
CA ALA A 474 3.62 -24.57 -14.48
C ALA A 474 3.49 -24.23 -12.99
N ASP A 475 3.90 -23.04 -12.58
CA ASP A 475 4.02 -22.65 -11.18
C ASP A 475 3.41 -21.26 -10.95
N ALA A 476 4.04 -20.19 -11.46
CA ALA A 476 3.40 -18.86 -11.47
C ALA A 476 3.92 -17.97 -12.60
N ILE A 477 3.14 -16.94 -12.95
CA ILE A 477 3.58 -15.81 -13.77
C ILE A 477 3.44 -14.48 -13.01
N GLN A 478 4.24 -13.48 -13.35
CA GLN A 478 4.09 -12.10 -12.89
C GLN A 478 3.96 -11.15 -14.10
N VAL A 479 3.01 -10.21 -14.02
CA VAL A 479 2.69 -9.24 -15.09
C VAL A 479 2.93 -7.82 -14.59
N ARG A 480 4.08 -7.24 -14.90
CA ARG A 480 4.56 -5.91 -14.43
C ARG A 480 4.29 -4.78 -15.42
#